data_AF-A0A2J7VCL2-F1
#
_entry.id   AF-A0A2J7VCL2-F1
#
_cell.length_a   1.000
_cell.length_b   1.000
_cell.length_c   1.000
_cell.angle_alpha   90.00
_cell.angle_beta   90.00
_cell.angle_gamma   90.00
#
_symmetry.space_group_name_H-M   'P 1'
#
loop_
_entity.id
_entity.type
_entity.pdbx_description
1 polymer ?
#
loop_
_entity_poly.entity_id
_entity_poly.type
_entity_poly.pdbx_seq_one_letter_code
_entity_poly.pdbx_strand_id
1 'polypeptide(L)' 'MPCMTMLFQVKDPAMLHMVKLGDKVKFKAEKIGGAIAVTEIQLAK' A
#
# COMPACT_ATOMS: atom_id res chain seq x y z
N MET A 1 10.75 -11.41 0.67
CA MET A 1 9.91 -11.69 1.85
C MET A 1 8.91 -12.77 1.45
N PRO A 2 8.73 -13.84 2.24
CA PRO A 2 7.63 -14.79 2.01
C PRO A 2 6.27 -14.06 2.11
N CYS A 3 5.20 -14.64 1.56
CA CYS A 3 3.86 -14.06 1.67
C CYS A 3 3.51 -13.84 3.16
N MET A 4 3.20 -12.60 3.51
CA MET A 4 2.90 -12.18 4.89
C MET A 4 1.94 -10.98 4.86
N THR A 5 1.10 -10.86 5.89
CA THR A 5 0.26 -9.68 6.11
C THR A 5 1.06 -8.64 6.89
N MET A 6 1.19 -7.43 6.35
CA MET A 6 1.90 -6.31 6.98
C MET A 6 1.00 -5.07 7.03
N LEU A 7 1.23 -4.22 8.03
CA LEU A 7 0.62 -2.89 8.11
C LEU A 7 1.50 -1.89 7.36
N PHE A 8 0.94 -1.19 6.39
CA PHE A 8 1.57 -0.06 5.72
C PHE A 8 0.72 1.19 5.96
N GLN A 9 1.36 2.30 6.34
CA GLN A 9 0.67 3.58 6.43
C GLN A 9 0.47 4.14 5.02
N VAL A 10 -0.62 4.85 4.76
CA VAL A 10 -0.82 5.51 3.47
C VAL A 10 -0.56 6.99 3.65
N LYS A 11 0.29 7.56 2.80
CA LYS A 11 0.65 8.99 2.89
C LYS A 11 -0.52 9.90 2.50
N ASP A 12 -1.32 9.47 1.52
CA ASP A 12 -2.51 10.17 1.04
C ASP A 12 -3.76 9.28 1.20
N PRO A 13 -4.71 9.65 2.07
CA PRO A 13 -5.96 8.93 2.25
C PRO A 13 -6.76 8.75 0.96
N ALA A 14 -6.62 9.65 -0.03
CA ALA A 14 -7.31 9.56 -1.31
C ALA A 14 -7.02 8.25 -2.05
N MET A 15 -5.83 7.66 -1.85
CA MET A 15 -5.45 6.39 -2.48
C MET A 15 -6.34 5.22 -2.02
N LEU A 16 -6.88 5.28 -0.80
CA LEU A 16 -7.77 4.24 -0.27
C LEU A 16 -9.12 4.22 -0.98
N HIS A 17 -9.54 5.32 -1.62
CA HIS A 17 -10.78 5.36 -2.38
C HIS A 17 -10.68 4.63 -3.72
N MET A 18 -9.46 4.38 -4.22
CA MET A 18 -9.22 3.71 -5.49
C MET A 18 -9.16 2.18 -5.37
N VAL A 19 -9.21 1.66 -4.15
CA VAL A 19 -9.07 0.24 -3.83
C VAL A 19 -10.16 -0.21 -2.87
N LYS A 20 -10.53 -1.48 -2.93
CA LYS A 20 -11.45 -2.10 -1.98
C LYS A 20 -10.89 -3.41 -1.45
N LEU A 21 -11.51 -3.89 -0.37
CA LEU A 21 -11.20 -5.22 0.18
C LEU A 21 -11.34 -6.29 -0.91
N GLY A 22 -10.30 -7.12 -1.03
CA GLY A 22 -10.21 -8.20 -2.02
C GLY A 22 -9.52 -7.81 -3.34
N ASP A 23 -9.26 -6.51 -3.59
CA ASP A 23 -8.52 -6.11 -4.78
C ASP A 23 -7.06 -6.56 -4.69
N LYS A 24 -6.57 -7.12 -5.79
CA LYS A 24 -5.13 -7.29 -5.98
C LYS A 24 -4.56 -5.96 -6.44
N VAL A 25 -3.56 -5.47 -5.72
CA VAL A 25 -2.93 -4.19 -6.02
C VAL A 25 -1.42 -4.36 -6.05
N LYS A 26 -0.76 -3.61 -6.92
CA LYS A 26 0.67 -3.37 -6.88
C LYS A 26 0.88 -2.01 -6.23
N PHE A 27 1.69 -1.96 -5.20
CA PHE A 27 1.98 -0.72 -4.49
C PHE A 27 3.48 -0.57 -4.30
N LYS A 28 3.95 0.67 -4.24
CA LYS A 28 5.30 1.00 -3.79
C LYS A 28 5.23 1.52 -2.37
N ALA A 29 6.16 1.07 -1.56
CA ALA A 29 6.25 1.47 -0.17
C ALA A 29 7.69 1.88 0.15
N GLU A 30 7.82 2.98 0.87
CA GLU A 30 9.09 3.58 1.26
C GLU A 30 9.18 3.69 2.78
N LYS A 31 10.39 3.54 3.33
CA LYS A 31 10.61 3.69 4.76
C LYS A 31 10.88 5.15 5.10
N ILE A 32 9.94 5.80 5.77
CA ILE A 32 10.02 7.21 6.15
C ILE A 32 9.97 7.29 7.68
N GLY A 33 11.03 7.81 8.30
CA GLY A 33 11.08 8.02 9.75
C GLY A 33 10.94 6.74 10.59
N GLY A 34 11.26 5.57 10.04
CA GLY A 34 11.16 4.27 10.73
C GLY A 34 9.88 3.48 10.42
N ALA A 35 8.83 4.13 9.89
CA ALA A 35 7.61 3.47 9.43
C ALA A 35 7.65 3.20 7.92
N ILE A 36 6.91 2.20 7.45
CA ILE A 36 6.77 1.93 6.02
C ILE A 36 5.46 2.57 5.52
N ALA A 37 5.60 3.51 4.58
CA ALA A 37 4.49 4.26 4.00
C ALA A 37 4.32 3.95 2.52
N VAL A 38 3.09 3.75 2.08
CA VAL A 38 2.72 3.58 0.68
C VAL A 38 2.76 4.93 -0.03
N THR A 39 3.55 5.00 -1.09
CA THR A 39 3.74 6.21 -1.91
C THR A 39 3.00 6.14 -3.24
N GLU A 40 2.79 4.93 -3.77
CA GLU A 40 2.03 4.70 -5.01
C GLU A 40 1.18 3.42 -4.88
N ILE A 41 -0.06 3.46 -5.39
CA ILE A 41 -0.96 2.29 -5.48
C ILE A 41 -1.48 2.19 -6.91
N GLN A 42 -1.46 0.99 -7.46
CA GLN A 42 -2.01 0.65 -8.78
C GLN A 42 -2.79 -0.66 -8.68
N LEU A 43 -3.93 -0.76 -9.35
CA LEU A 43 -4.66 -2.01 -9.46
C LEU A 43 -3.82 -3.04 -10.22
N ALA A 44 -3.65 -4.22 -9.64
CA ALA A 44 -3.02 -5.33 -10.32
C ALA A 44 -4.07 -5.96 -11.25
N LYS A 45 -3.68 -6.15 -12.52
CA LYS A 45 -4.49 -6.83 -13.52
C LYS A 45 -4.58 -8.33 -13.24
#